data_AF-A0A8J7PMW5-F1
#
_entry.id   AF-A0A8J7PMW5-F1
#
_cell.length_a   1.000
_cell.length_b   1.000
_cell.length_c   1.000
_cell.angle_alpha   90.00
_cell.angle_beta   90.00
_cell.angle_gamma   90.00
#
_symmetry.space_group_name_H-M   'P 1'
#
loop_
_entity.id
_entity.type
_entity.pdbx_description
1 polymer ?
#
loop_
_entity_poly.entity_id
_entity_poly.type
_entity_poly.pdbx_seq_one_letter_code
_entity_poly.pdbx_strand_id
1 'polypeptide(L)'
;MSKLPEAAKANFQTDFARILEQEIELKEATLGVLHQELWLFGQDVKAEPNRLLSLGYSQVRVADKAKCTCYFKDFGLKRLYVWGFGVLLIDLADGAVNSGAQFQGVYINRYRFIPEVVNLNFAFRTGVPHCPEDLGAAQPVTAGDWGFAFKRVAAVFKILRAHEVCAVRELGLSARQAMLEKFPQKYCTCLESLVRMKKISSRFKKLSRALRVVSH
;
A
#
# COMPACT_ATOMS: atom_id res chain seq x y z
N MET A 1 27.02 -23.40 -9.46
CA MET A 1 26.05 -22.66 -10.28
C MET A 1 25.35 -23.63 -11.23
N SER A 2 24.23 -24.23 -10.82
CA SER A 2 23.41 -25.03 -11.75
C SER A 2 22.57 -24.07 -12.60
N LYS A 3 22.82 -24.04 -13.91
CA LYS A 3 21.93 -23.36 -14.84
C LYS A 3 20.63 -24.18 -14.89
N LEU A 4 19.53 -23.60 -14.41
CA LEU A 4 18.19 -24.15 -14.63
C LEU A 4 18.02 -24.46 -16.14
N PRO A 5 17.55 -25.66 -16.53
CA PRO A 5 17.30 -26.01 -17.92
C PRO A 5 16.41 -24.97 -18.61
N GLU A 6 16.65 -24.66 -19.89
CA GLU A 6 15.89 -23.65 -20.65
C GLU A 6 14.37 -23.89 -20.62
N ALA A 7 13.94 -25.15 -20.60
CA ALA A 7 12.52 -25.52 -20.45
C ALA A 7 11.91 -25.07 -19.11
N ALA A 8 12.71 -25.10 -18.02
CA ALA A 8 12.26 -24.61 -16.71
C ALA A 8 12.16 -23.07 -16.67
N LYS A 9 13.01 -22.36 -17.44
CA LYS A 9 12.94 -20.90 -17.60
C LYS A 9 11.74 -20.45 -18.43
N ALA A 10 11.38 -21.19 -19.48
CA ALA A 10 10.21 -20.90 -20.32
C ALA A 10 8.88 -21.12 -19.56
N ASN A 11 8.81 -22.18 -18.75
CA ASN A 11 7.65 -22.42 -17.87
C ASN A 11 7.54 -21.34 -16.78
N PHE A 12 8.67 -20.91 -16.19
CA PHE A 12 8.72 -19.81 -15.24
C PHE A 12 8.15 -18.51 -15.82
N GLN A 13 8.55 -18.13 -17.03
CA GLN A 13 8.10 -16.88 -17.65
C GLN A 13 6.60 -16.91 -17.95
N THR A 14 6.09 -18.06 -18.40
CA THR A 14 4.67 -18.25 -18.69
C THR A 14 3.80 -18.20 -17.42
N ASP A 15 4.21 -18.88 -16.34
CA ASP A 15 3.49 -18.86 -15.07
C ASP A 15 3.54 -17.49 -14.40
N PHE A 16 4.68 -16.81 -14.46
CA PHE A 16 4.83 -15.45 -13.95
C PHE A 16 3.96 -14.46 -14.72
N ALA A 17 3.94 -14.52 -16.06
CA ALA A 17 3.08 -13.68 -16.89
C ALA A 17 1.60 -13.90 -16.57
N ARG A 18 1.16 -15.16 -16.43
CA ARG A 18 -0.21 -15.49 -16.02
C ARG A 18 -0.57 -14.96 -14.64
N ILE A 19 0.36 -15.07 -13.68
CA ILE A 19 0.18 -14.50 -12.33
C ILE A 19 0.02 -12.98 -12.41
N LEU A 20 0.83 -12.28 -13.22
CA LEU A 20 0.73 -10.83 -13.38
C LEU A 20 -0.57 -10.43 -14.09
N GLU A 21 -0.98 -11.13 -15.13
CA GLU A 21 -2.20 -10.85 -15.91
C GLU A 21 -3.47 -10.98 -15.05
N GLN A 22 -3.59 -12.07 -14.28
CA GLN A 22 -4.70 -12.25 -13.33
C GLN A 22 -4.78 -11.13 -12.28
N GLU A 23 -3.65 -10.49 -11.97
CA GLU A 23 -3.60 -9.37 -11.02
C GLU A 23 -3.88 -8.02 -11.70
N ILE A 24 -3.54 -7.87 -12.98
CA ILE A 24 -3.94 -6.71 -13.79
C ILE A 24 -5.46 -6.67 -13.92
N GLU A 25 -6.12 -7.81 -14.12
CA GLU A 25 -7.60 -7.89 -14.18
C GLU A 25 -8.28 -7.49 -12.86
N LEU A 26 -7.62 -7.72 -11.71
CA LEU A 26 -8.15 -7.37 -10.39
C LEU A 26 -7.89 -5.91 -9.98
N LYS A 27 -7.24 -5.12 -10.84
CA LYS A 27 -6.82 -3.74 -10.55
C LYS A 27 -8.00 -2.87 -10.17
N GLU A 28 -9.11 -2.92 -10.89
CA GLU A 28 -10.20 -1.95 -10.70
C GLU A 28 -10.88 -2.11 -9.35
N ALA A 29 -11.24 -3.34 -8.96
CA ALA A 29 -11.89 -3.60 -7.68
C ALA A 29 -10.97 -3.27 -6.50
N THR A 30 -9.67 -3.57 -6.63
CA THR A 30 -8.67 -3.29 -5.60
C THR A 30 -8.39 -1.78 -5.50
N LEU A 31 -8.30 -1.10 -6.65
CA LEU A 31 -8.15 0.35 -6.75
C LEU A 31 -9.34 1.07 -6.13
N GLY A 32 -10.57 0.63 -6.44
CA GLY A 32 -11.78 1.23 -5.89
C GLY A 32 -11.80 1.19 -4.36
N VAL A 33 -11.42 0.05 -3.76
CA VAL A 33 -11.30 -0.07 -2.30
C VAL A 33 -10.21 0.85 -1.77
N LEU A 34 -9.00 0.86 -2.35
CA LEU A 34 -7.94 1.77 -1.90
C LEU A 34 -8.34 3.24 -2.00
N HIS A 35 -8.97 3.63 -3.12
CA HIS A 35 -9.39 5.00 -3.39
C HIS A 35 -10.44 5.46 -2.37
N GLN A 36 -11.40 4.58 -2.06
CA GLN A 36 -12.41 4.77 -1.04
C GLN A 36 -11.79 4.94 0.35
N GLU A 37 -10.89 4.04 0.76
CA GLU A 37 -10.25 4.12 2.08
C GLU A 37 -9.44 5.41 2.20
N LEU A 38 -8.63 5.77 1.20
CA LEU A 38 -7.87 7.02 1.20
C LEU A 38 -8.75 8.27 1.25
N TRP A 39 -9.95 8.22 0.68
CA TRP A 39 -10.92 9.30 0.82
C TRP A 39 -11.46 9.40 2.25
N LEU A 40 -11.78 8.26 2.89
CA LEU A 40 -12.20 8.21 4.29
C LEU A 40 -11.11 8.70 5.24
N PHE A 41 -9.84 8.37 4.97
CA PHE A 41 -8.69 8.99 5.65
C PHE A 41 -8.71 10.52 5.52
N GLY A 42 -9.02 11.04 4.34
CA GLY A 42 -9.20 12.49 4.13
C GLY A 42 -10.34 13.10 4.94
N GLN A 43 -11.42 12.35 5.21
CA GLN A 43 -12.48 12.78 6.13
C GLN A 43 -12.00 12.77 7.59
N ASP A 44 -11.24 11.74 7.99
CA ASP A 44 -10.66 11.65 9.33
C ASP A 44 -9.67 12.81 9.61
N VAL A 45 -8.99 13.31 8.58
CA VAL A 45 -8.13 14.49 8.66
C VAL A 45 -8.93 15.79 8.89
N LYS A 46 -10.11 15.91 8.28
CA LYS A 46 -10.98 17.09 8.33
C LYS A 46 -11.88 17.13 9.56
N ALA A 47 -12.01 16.02 10.28
CA ALA A 47 -12.75 15.97 11.53
C ALA A 47 -12.09 16.86 12.59
N GLU A 48 -12.89 17.39 13.51
CA GLU A 48 -12.42 18.17 14.66
C GLU A 48 -12.75 17.42 15.96
N PRO A 49 -11.74 17.00 16.74
CA PRO A 49 -10.31 17.05 16.43
C PRO A 49 -9.91 16.09 15.30
N ASN A 50 -8.75 16.34 14.67
CA ASN A 50 -8.20 15.48 13.61
C ASN A 50 -8.03 14.04 14.12
N ARG A 51 -8.79 13.11 13.55
CA ARG A 51 -8.90 11.75 14.06
C ARG A 51 -7.69 10.89 13.78
N LEU A 52 -6.92 11.17 12.72
CA LEU A 52 -5.67 10.44 12.49
C LEU A 52 -4.69 10.65 13.63
N LEU A 53 -4.61 11.89 14.16
CA LEU A 53 -3.79 12.19 15.32
C LEU A 53 -4.26 11.41 16.56
N SER A 54 -5.56 11.40 16.83
CA SER A 54 -6.16 10.61 17.92
C SER A 54 -5.90 9.10 17.78
N LEU A 55 -5.80 8.60 16.54
CA LEU A 55 -5.45 7.21 16.23
C LEU A 55 -3.93 6.94 16.25
N GLY A 56 -3.12 7.89 16.71
CA GLY A 56 -1.67 7.74 16.88
C GLY A 56 -0.86 7.90 15.59
N TYR A 57 -1.43 8.53 14.56
CA TYR A 57 -0.61 9.02 13.44
C TYR A 57 0.11 10.30 13.84
N SER A 58 1.34 10.43 13.35
CA SER A 58 2.10 11.68 13.37
C SER A 58 1.90 12.43 12.06
N GLN A 59 1.92 13.76 12.13
CA GLN A 59 1.79 14.64 10.98
C GLN A 59 3.14 15.28 10.65
N VAL A 60 3.52 15.26 9.39
CA VAL A 60 4.65 16.06 8.87
C VAL A 60 4.05 17.19 8.04
N ARG A 61 4.13 18.41 8.58
CA ARG A 61 3.64 19.62 7.92
C ARG A 61 4.69 20.15 6.96
N VAL A 62 4.21 20.69 5.85
CA VAL A 62 5.02 21.43 4.89
C VAL A 62 4.58 22.88 4.94
N ALA A 63 5.55 23.81 4.92
CA ALA A 63 5.25 25.23 4.86
C ALA A 63 4.58 25.63 3.52
N ASP A 64 4.87 24.88 2.47
CA ASP A 64 4.33 25.08 1.13
C ASP A 64 2.93 24.48 0.99
N LYS A 65 1.93 25.34 0.74
CA LYS A 65 0.52 24.94 0.53
C LYS A 65 0.30 24.10 -0.73
N ALA A 66 1.24 24.13 -1.70
CA ALA A 66 1.16 23.29 -2.89
C ALA A 66 1.51 21.82 -2.61
N LYS A 67 2.11 21.52 -1.45
CA LYS A 67 2.60 20.19 -1.08
C LYS A 67 1.59 19.43 -0.22
N CYS A 68 1.49 18.12 -0.42
CA CYS A 68 0.57 17.29 0.34
C CYS A 68 1.09 17.08 1.78
N THR A 69 0.23 17.35 2.76
CA THR A 69 0.45 16.95 4.15
C THR A 69 0.60 15.43 4.24
N CYS A 70 1.66 14.99 4.91
CA CYS A 70 1.94 13.58 5.13
C CYS A 70 1.52 13.16 6.54
N TYR A 71 0.86 12.03 6.66
CA TYR A 71 0.61 11.36 7.93
C TYR A 71 1.35 10.03 7.95
N PHE A 72 1.90 9.65 9.11
CA PHE A 72 2.53 8.34 9.25
C PHE A 72 2.26 7.70 10.60
N LYS A 73 2.33 6.37 10.63
CA LYS A 73 2.20 5.59 11.86
C LYS A 73 3.11 4.36 11.83
N ASP A 74 3.66 4.05 12.99
CA ASP A 74 4.52 2.89 13.22
C ASP A 74 3.73 1.65 13.61
N PHE A 75 4.13 0.53 13.04
CA PHE A 75 3.55 -0.80 13.23
C PHE A 75 4.68 -1.81 13.52
N GLY A 76 5.43 -1.54 14.59
CA GLY A 76 6.65 -2.27 14.94
C GLY A 76 7.76 -1.99 13.93
N LEU A 77 8.25 -3.02 13.24
CA LEU A 77 9.30 -2.90 12.21
C LEU A 77 8.80 -2.34 10.87
N LYS A 78 7.67 -1.63 10.86
CA LYS A 78 7.09 -1.03 9.65
C LYS A 78 6.56 0.35 9.93
N ARG A 79 6.62 1.22 8.94
CA ARG A 79 5.97 2.54 8.97
C ARG A 79 5.09 2.68 7.74
N LEU A 80 3.83 3.04 7.96
CA LEU A 80 2.90 3.42 6.90
C LEU A 80 2.88 4.94 6.80
N TYR A 81 3.18 5.47 5.63
CA TYR A 81 2.94 6.85 5.24
C TYR A 81 1.68 6.92 4.38
N VAL A 82 0.89 7.95 4.59
CA VAL A 82 -0.39 8.19 3.91
C VAL A 82 -0.43 9.65 3.45
N TRP A 83 -0.78 9.84 2.18
CA TRP A 83 -1.02 11.14 1.55
C TRP A 83 -2.35 11.13 0.81
N GLY A 84 -2.76 12.31 0.33
CA GLY A 84 -3.88 12.43 -0.61
C GLY A 84 -3.66 11.69 -1.93
N PHE A 85 -2.42 11.40 -2.31
CA PHE A 85 -2.03 10.74 -3.57
C PHE A 85 -1.78 9.23 -3.45
N GLY A 86 -1.68 8.66 -2.24
CA GLY A 86 -1.38 7.24 -2.09
C GLY A 86 -0.85 6.84 -0.72
N VAL A 87 -0.32 5.63 -0.63
CA VAL A 87 0.27 5.06 0.58
C VAL A 87 1.64 4.48 0.30
N LEU A 88 2.58 4.65 1.24
CA LEU A 88 3.89 4.01 1.23
C LEU A 88 4.06 3.20 2.51
N LEU A 89 4.35 1.91 2.36
CA LEU A 89 4.72 1.06 3.50
C LEU A 89 6.20 0.73 3.41
N ILE A 90 6.95 1.11 4.44
CA ILE A 90 8.39 0.84 4.54
C ILE A 90 8.67 -0.17 5.67
N ASP A 91 9.75 -0.94 5.53
CA ASP A 91 10.30 -1.71 6.65
C ASP A 91 11.37 -0.87 7.39
N LEU A 92 11.31 -0.87 8.71
CA LEU A 92 12.18 -0.09 9.61
C LEU A 92 13.37 -0.89 10.17
N ALA A 93 13.60 -2.13 9.72
CA ALA A 93 14.59 -2.99 10.36
C ALA A 93 15.99 -2.36 10.39
N ASP A 94 16.63 -2.38 11.57
CA ASP A 94 18.04 -2.05 11.77
C ASP A 94 18.88 -2.94 10.85
N GLY A 95 19.47 -2.33 9.82
CA GLY A 95 20.20 -3.04 8.79
C GLY A 95 19.58 -2.93 7.40
N ALA A 96 18.32 -2.54 7.22
CA ALA A 96 17.81 -2.25 5.87
C ALA A 96 18.59 -1.08 5.23
N VAL A 97 18.83 -0.02 6.00
CA VAL A 97 19.59 1.18 5.58
C VAL A 97 21.06 0.84 5.28
N ASN A 98 21.59 -0.24 5.86
CA ASN A 98 22.99 -0.67 5.75
C ASN A 98 23.19 -2.03 5.05
N SER A 99 22.15 -2.67 4.49
CA SER A 99 22.23 -4.02 3.90
C SER A 99 22.55 -4.04 2.41
N GLY A 100 22.73 -2.86 1.79
CA GLY A 100 22.81 -2.75 0.34
C GLY A 100 21.50 -3.11 -0.38
N ALA A 101 20.38 -3.26 0.34
CA ALA A 101 19.09 -3.56 -0.27
C ALA A 101 18.60 -2.37 -1.12
N GLN A 102 18.40 -2.62 -2.42
CA GLN A 102 17.99 -1.61 -3.39
C GLN A 102 16.59 -1.03 -3.12
N PHE A 103 15.69 -1.78 -2.48
CA PHE A 103 14.32 -1.38 -2.16
C PHE A 103 13.93 -1.75 -0.73
N GLN A 104 13.27 -0.83 -0.03
CA GLN A 104 12.85 -1.04 1.37
C GLN A 104 11.40 -0.61 1.62
N GLY A 105 10.69 -0.17 0.58
CA GLY A 105 9.29 0.23 0.67
C GLY A 105 8.49 -0.11 -0.58
N VAL A 106 7.16 -0.06 -0.43
CA VAL A 106 6.21 -0.19 -1.53
C VAL A 106 5.22 0.96 -1.48
N TYR A 107 5.15 1.69 -2.58
CA TYR A 107 4.19 2.73 -2.83
C TYR A 107 3.01 2.18 -3.65
N ILE A 108 1.80 2.63 -3.31
CA ILE A 108 0.60 2.35 -4.08
C ILE A 108 -0.11 3.68 -4.32
N ASN A 109 -0.20 4.07 -5.59
CA ASN A 109 -0.88 5.29 -6.01
C ASN A 109 -2.39 5.15 -5.84
N ARG A 110 -3.03 6.21 -5.38
CA ARG A 110 -4.48 6.29 -5.14
C ARG A 110 -5.34 6.09 -6.39
N TYR A 111 -4.84 6.49 -7.56
CA TYR A 111 -5.56 6.51 -8.83
C TYR A 111 -5.07 5.44 -9.81
N ARG A 112 -3.99 4.73 -9.45
CA ARG A 112 -3.41 3.67 -10.27
C ARG A 112 -2.90 2.55 -9.38
N PHE A 113 -3.60 1.42 -9.39
CA PHE A 113 -3.20 0.26 -8.60
C PHE A 113 -2.09 -0.54 -9.31
N ILE A 114 -0.89 0.04 -9.35
CA ILE A 114 0.34 -0.64 -9.73
C ILE A 114 1.28 -0.46 -8.54
N PRO A 115 1.60 -1.53 -7.79
CA PRO A 115 2.52 -1.39 -6.68
C PRO A 115 3.91 -1.08 -7.22
N GLU A 116 4.54 -0.05 -6.67
CA GLU A 116 5.87 0.40 -7.06
C GLU A 116 6.83 0.22 -5.89
N VAL A 117 8.04 -0.24 -6.17
CA VAL A 117 9.10 -0.38 -5.17
C VAL A 117 9.82 0.95 -4.98
N VAL A 118 10.21 1.23 -3.74
CA VAL A 118 10.82 2.50 -3.34
C VAL A 118 12.16 2.26 -2.64
N ASN A 119 13.17 3.00 -3.08
CA ASN A 119 14.46 3.13 -2.41
C ASN A 119 14.41 4.29 -1.42
N LEU A 120 14.55 4.03 -0.12
CA LEU A 120 14.37 5.09 0.89
C LEU A 120 15.56 6.06 0.95
N ASN A 121 16.75 5.62 0.56
CA ASN A 121 17.92 6.52 0.47
C ASN A 121 17.68 7.60 -0.59
N PHE A 122 16.89 7.29 -1.63
CA PHE A 122 16.42 8.28 -2.59
C PHE A 122 15.25 9.08 -2.02
N ALA A 123 14.17 8.41 -1.64
CA ALA A 123 12.90 9.05 -1.28
C ALA A 123 13.01 10.01 -0.09
N PHE A 124 13.88 9.71 0.87
CA PHE A 124 14.03 10.51 2.09
C PHE A 124 15.31 11.37 2.10
N ARG A 125 16.03 11.44 0.97
CA ARG A 125 17.33 12.16 0.87
C ARG A 125 17.23 13.62 1.31
N THR A 126 16.14 14.28 0.95
CA THR A 126 15.91 15.72 1.17
C THR A 126 14.79 15.99 2.17
N GLY A 127 14.38 14.98 2.93
CA GLY A 127 13.23 15.04 3.84
C GLY A 127 12.08 14.14 3.41
N VAL A 128 10.89 14.33 3.99
CA VAL A 128 9.71 13.49 3.72
C VAL A 128 9.16 13.79 2.32
N PRO A 129 8.81 12.78 1.51
CA PRO A 129 8.16 12.96 0.21
C PRO A 129 6.85 13.74 0.31
N HIS A 130 6.61 14.66 -0.62
CA HIS A 130 5.43 15.52 -0.65
C HIS A 130 4.64 15.46 -1.95
N CYS A 131 5.22 14.89 -3.00
CA CYS A 131 4.54 14.47 -4.21
C CYS A 131 5.02 13.06 -4.64
N PRO A 132 4.31 12.37 -5.55
CA PRO A 132 4.71 11.05 -6.03
C PRO A 132 6.12 11.01 -6.63
N GLU A 133 6.57 12.09 -7.28
CA GLU A 133 7.86 12.19 -7.96
C GLU A 133 9.04 12.15 -6.97
N ASP A 134 8.84 12.67 -5.75
CA ASP A 134 9.85 12.64 -4.68
C ASP A 134 10.21 11.21 -4.26
N LEU A 135 9.32 10.23 -4.50
CA LEU A 135 9.51 8.84 -4.06
C LEU A 135 10.56 8.10 -4.88
N GLY A 136 10.83 8.50 -6.13
CA GLY A 136 11.65 7.72 -7.06
C GLY A 136 11.13 6.28 -7.23
N ALA A 137 9.81 6.12 -7.20
CA ALA A 137 9.16 4.82 -7.24
C ALA A 137 9.31 4.18 -8.62
N ALA A 138 9.59 2.88 -8.67
CA ALA A 138 9.75 2.13 -9.91
C ALA A 138 8.87 0.88 -9.92
N GLN A 139 8.47 0.43 -11.11
CA GLN A 139 7.76 -0.84 -11.21
C GLN A 139 8.68 -2.01 -10.83
N PRO A 140 8.17 -3.05 -10.14
CA PRO A 140 8.94 -4.25 -9.88
C PRO A 140 9.34 -4.93 -11.21
N VAL A 141 10.60 -5.36 -11.33
CA VAL A 141 11.13 -5.93 -12.58
C VAL A 141 11.26 -7.45 -12.46
N THR A 142 11.76 -7.94 -11.33
CA THR A 142 12.00 -9.37 -11.11
C THR A 142 10.86 -10.04 -10.33
N ALA A 143 10.74 -11.36 -10.42
CA ALA A 143 9.79 -12.12 -9.58
C ALA A 143 10.03 -11.90 -8.08
N GLY A 144 11.29 -11.68 -7.68
CA GLY A 144 11.66 -11.30 -6.32
C GLY A 144 11.09 -9.94 -5.92
N ASP A 145 11.21 -8.93 -6.79
CA ASP A 145 10.65 -7.59 -6.56
C ASP A 145 9.12 -7.63 -6.49
N TRP A 146 8.47 -8.39 -7.36
CA TRP A 146 7.02 -8.60 -7.32
C TRP A 146 6.59 -9.34 -6.05
N GLY A 147 7.32 -10.38 -5.65
CA GLY A 147 7.09 -11.10 -4.40
C GLY A 147 7.24 -10.19 -3.17
N PHE A 148 8.23 -9.30 -3.21
CA PHE A 148 8.44 -8.24 -2.22
C PHE A 148 7.28 -7.24 -2.22
N ALA A 149 6.85 -6.79 -3.39
CA ALA A 149 5.78 -5.82 -3.58
C ALA A 149 4.46 -6.34 -3.02
N PHE A 150 4.05 -7.53 -3.47
CA PHE A 150 2.82 -8.20 -3.05
C PHE A 150 2.77 -8.46 -1.55
N LYS A 151 3.90 -8.82 -0.93
CA LYS A 151 3.96 -8.99 0.54
C LYS A 151 3.53 -7.71 1.27
N ARG A 152 3.94 -6.55 0.76
CA ARG A 152 3.68 -5.25 1.38
C ARG A 152 2.32 -4.69 0.99
N VAL A 153 1.85 -4.91 -0.24
CA VAL A 153 0.44 -4.68 -0.59
C VAL A 153 -0.48 -5.43 0.37
N ALA A 154 -0.19 -6.71 0.63
CA ALA A 154 -0.96 -7.49 1.61
C ALA A 154 -0.96 -6.86 3.01
N ALA A 155 0.20 -6.35 3.45
CA ALA A 155 0.34 -5.68 4.74
C ALA A 155 -0.39 -4.33 4.78
N VAL A 156 -0.34 -3.54 3.72
CA VAL A 156 -1.10 -2.28 3.57
C VAL A 156 -2.58 -2.54 3.78
N PHE A 157 -3.19 -3.45 3.03
CA PHE A 157 -4.63 -3.74 3.18
C PHE A 157 -4.99 -4.34 4.54
N LYS A 158 -4.05 -5.03 5.20
CA LYS A 158 -4.25 -5.47 6.59
C LYS A 158 -4.31 -4.28 7.55
N ILE A 159 -3.42 -3.30 7.37
CA ILE A 159 -3.36 -2.08 8.19
C ILE A 159 -4.58 -1.19 7.93
N LEU A 160 -4.93 -0.93 6.67
CA LEU A 160 -6.10 -0.14 6.29
C LEU A 160 -7.38 -0.76 6.89
N ARG A 161 -7.52 -2.09 6.80
CA ARG A 161 -8.65 -2.77 7.43
C ARG A 161 -8.67 -2.59 8.95
N ALA A 162 -7.53 -2.67 9.62
CA ALA A 162 -7.45 -2.47 11.07
C ALA A 162 -7.84 -1.03 11.46
N HIS A 163 -7.39 -0.05 10.68
CA HIS A 163 -7.80 1.36 10.82
C HIS A 163 -9.31 1.51 10.71
N GLU A 164 -9.91 0.95 9.66
CA GLU A 164 -11.36 1.09 9.43
C GLU A 164 -12.18 0.37 10.50
N VAL A 165 -11.72 -0.78 11.01
CA VAL A 165 -12.35 -1.42 12.19
C VAL A 165 -12.33 -0.50 13.41
N CYS A 166 -11.21 0.17 13.68
CA CYS A 166 -11.13 1.14 14.77
C CYS A 166 -12.07 2.33 14.52
N ALA A 167 -12.09 2.88 13.31
CA ALA A 167 -12.93 4.00 12.94
C ALA A 167 -14.43 3.68 13.11
N VAL A 168 -14.85 2.49 12.66
CA VAL A 168 -16.24 1.99 12.83
C VAL A 168 -16.57 1.77 14.31
N ARG A 169 -15.64 1.24 15.11
CA ARG A 169 -15.86 1.04 16.55
C ARG A 169 -16.04 2.37 17.29
N GLU A 170 -15.31 3.40 16.90
CA GLU A 170 -15.36 4.73 17.55
C GLU A 170 -16.56 5.57 17.12
N LEU A 171 -16.88 5.60 15.82
CA LEU A 171 -17.99 6.42 15.31
C LEU A 171 -19.34 5.71 15.29
N GLY A 172 -19.32 4.38 15.26
CA GLY A 172 -20.45 3.58 14.84
C GLY A 172 -20.51 3.39 13.33
N LEU A 173 -21.02 2.23 12.92
CA LEU A 173 -21.14 1.84 11.52
C LEU A 173 -21.99 2.83 10.71
N SER A 174 -23.12 3.28 11.25
CA SER A 174 -24.04 4.18 10.55
C SER A 174 -23.40 5.54 10.25
N ALA A 175 -22.66 6.10 11.21
CA ALA A 175 -21.96 7.37 11.00
C ALA A 175 -20.86 7.24 9.95
N ARG A 176 -20.11 6.12 9.98
CA ARG A 176 -19.06 5.85 8.98
C ARG A 176 -19.65 5.62 7.58
N GLN A 177 -20.78 4.92 7.50
CA GLN A 177 -21.51 4.72 6.25
C GLN A 177 -22.05 6.04 5.68
N ALA A 178 -22.59 6.92 6.53
CA ALA A 178 -23.05 8.26 6.13
C ALA A 178 -21.90 9.17 5.64
N MET A 179 -20.68 8.98 6.14
CA MET A 179 -19.51 9.63 5.52
C MET A 179 -19.30 9.10 4.11
N LEU A 180 -19.31 7.78 3.95
CA LEU A 180 -19.05 7.14 2.65
C LEU A 180 -20.12 7.45 1.59
N GLU A 181 -21.36 7.70 1.98
CA GLU A 181 -22.43 8.14 1.07
C GLU A 181 -22.11 9.45 0.33
N LYS A 182 -21.19 10.27 0.87
CA LYS A 182 -20.71 11.50 0.24
C LYS A 182 -19.54 11.27 -0.71
N PHE A 183 -19.11 10.03 -0.91
CA PHE A 183 -18.05 9.68 -1.84
C PHE A 183 -18.53 9.86 -3.29
N PRO A 184 -17.79 10.58 -4.15
CA PRO A 184 -18.29 11.01 -5.46
C PRO A 184 -18.34 9.91 -6.54
N GLN A 185 -17.93 8.68 -6.22
CA GLN A 185 -17.85 7.56 -7.16
C GLN A 185 -18.61 6.36 -6.61
N LYS A 186 -18.76 5.31 -7.43
CA LYS A 186 -19.32 4.04 -6.97
C LYS A 186 -18.47 3.49 -5.83
N TYR A 187 -19.09 3.28 -4.67
CA TYR A 187 -18.46 2.72 -3.48
C TYR A 187 -19.06 1.36 -3.12
N CYS A 188 -18.35 0.63 -2.26
CA CYS A 188 -18.90 -0.50 -1.53
C CYS A 188 -19.13 -0.08 -0.08
N THR A 189 -20.15 -0.62 0.59
CA THR A 189 -20.45 -0.30 2.00
C THR A 189 -19.24 -0.54 2.91
N CYS A 190 -19.25 0.07 4.10
CA CYS A 190 -18.15 -0.11 5.07
C CYS A 190 -17.88 -1.60 5.38
N LEU A 191 -18.94 -2.41 5.55
CA LEU A 191 -18.80 -3.86 5.80
C LEU A 191 -18.21 -4.59 4.60
N GLU A 192 -18.65 -4.26 3.38
CA GLU A 192 -18.09 -4.84 2.17
C GLU A 192 -16.63 -4.46 1.99
N SER A 193 -16.25 -3.21 2.28
CA SER A 193 -14.85 -2.77 2.24
C SER A 193 -13.98 -3.60 3.19
N LEU A 194 -14.42 -3.78 4.44
CA LEU A 194 -13.71 -4.61 5.43
C LEU A 194 -13.52 -6.06 4.97
N VAL A 195 -14.51 -6.64 4.29
CA VAL A 195 -14.43 -7.99 3.71
C VAL A 195 -13.49 -8.00 2.51
N ARG A 196 -13.59 -7.02 1.61
CA ARG A 196 -12.75 -6.91 0.41
C ARG A 196 -11.29 -6.71 0.79
N MET A 197 -10.97 -5.81 1.73
CA MET A 197 -9.60 -5.61 2.22
C MET A 197 -8.99 -6.90 2.79
N LYS A 198 -9.77 -7.71 3.53
CA LYS A 198 -9.32 -9.03 4.02
C LYS A 198 -9.02 -9.99 2.88
N LYS A 199 -9.89 -10.05 1.86
CA LYS A 199 -9.71 -10.90 0.67
C LYS A 199 -8.48 -10.47 -0.14
N ILE A 200 -8.35 -9.17 -0.40
CA ILE A 200 -7.20 -8.55 -1.09
C ILE A 200 -5.91 -8.91 -0.35
N SER A 201 -5.84 -8.62 0.95
CA SER A 201 -4.68 -8.94 1.78
C SER A 201 -4.30 -10.42 1.72
N SER A 202 -5.30 -11.31 1.82
CA SER A 202 -5.08 -12.76 1.76
C SER A 202 -4.56 -13.22 0.40
N ARG A 203 -5.06 -12.62 -0.68
CA ARG A 203 -4.66 -12.94 -2.05
C ARG A 203 -3.24 -12.49 -2.34
N PHE A 204 -2.89 -11.23 -2.07
CA PHE A 204 -1.52 -10.73 -2.22
C PHE A 204 -0.50 -11.50 -1.37
N LYS A 205 -0.91 -11.99 -0.20
CA LYS A 205 -0.07 -12.89 0.61
C LYS A 205 0.18 -14.24 -0.08
N LYS A 206 -0.82 -14.81 -0.76
CA LYS A 206 -0.66 -16.07 -1.53
C LYS A 206 0.25 -15.85 -2.75
N LEU A 207 0.06 -14.76 -3.49
CA LEU A 207 0.89 -14.43 -4.66
C LEU A 207 2.35 -14.22 -4.27
N SER A 208 2.60 -13.47 -3.20
CA SER A 208 3.96 -13.30 -2.66
C SER A 208 4.62 -14.63 -2.32
N ARG A 209 3.86 -15.62 -1.82
CA ARG A 209 4.37 -16.97 -1.55
C ARG A 209 4.62 -17.75 -2.83
N ALA A 210 3.73 -17.68 -3.81
CA ALA A 210 3.90 -18.34 -5.10
C ALA A 210 5.19 -17.85 -5.79
N LEU A 211 5.43 -16.53 -5.81
CA LEU A 211 6.64 -15.97 -6.40
C LEU A 211 7.93 -16.33 -5.65
N ARG A 212 7.87 -16.63 -4.35
CA ARG A 212 9.02 -17.16 -3.59
C ARG A 212 9.38 -18.57 -4.01
N VAL A 213 8.39 -19.45 -4.19
CA VAL A 213 8.62 -20.84 -4.63
C VAL A 213 9.27 -20.86 -6.01
N VAL A 214 8.89 -19.90 -6.85
CA VAL A 214 9.33 -19.81 -8.25
C VAL A 214 10.72 -19.17 -8.36
N SER A 215 11.20 -18.44 -7.35
CA SER A 215 12.52 -17.77 -7.31
C SER A 215 13.64 -18.61 -6.67
N HIS A 216 13.34 -19.83 -6.23
CA HIS A 216 14.28 -20.80 -5.63
C HIS A 216 14.41 -22.02 -6.53
#